data_AF-A0A521JRW7-F1
#
_entry.id   AF-A0A521JRW7-F1
#
_cell.length_a   1.000
_cell.length_b   1.000
_cell.length_c   1.000
_cell.angle_alpha   90.00
_cell.angle_beta   90.00
_cell.angle_gamma   90.00
#
_symmetry.space_group_name_H-M   'P 1'
#
loop_
_entity.id
_entity.type
_entity.pdbx_description
1 polymer ?
#
loop_
_entity_poly.entity_id
_entity_poly.type
_entity_poly.pdbx_seq_one_letter_code
_entity_poly.pdbx_strand_id
1 'polypeptide(L)'
;MESIASIRKAIMEDPNNLEFTKKGWNPIFMANPQSKLLIIGQAPGIKTQEKSQSFMDKSGNKLREWLGVTEDIFYNSGKIAVLPLDFYFPGKGKTGDLPPRKDFAPKWHPMLINKMPQIELTLLIGSYAQKFYLKGRMKQNLTETVKAYQEYLPEYFPLVHPSPLNIRWFKKNPEFEEIIVPQLQSIVKSILY
;
A
#
# COMPACT_ATOMS: atom_id res chain seq x y z
N MET A 1 -9.23 -22.30 11.68
CA MET A 1 -8.64 -21.40 10.65
C MET A 1 -7.95 -20.24 11.36
N GLU A 2 -6.75 -19.84 10.93
CA GLU A 2 -6.10 -18.63 11.44
C GLU A 2 -6.96 -17.38 11.15
N SER A 3 -7.09 -16.50 12.14
CA SER A 3 -7.72 -15.18 12.02
C SER A 3 -6.66 -14.11 11.73
N ILE A 4 -7.07 -12.96 11.21
CA ILE A 4 -6.18 -11.79 11.02
C ILE A 4 -5.51 -11.40 12.35
N ALA A 5 -6.23 -11.52 13.47
CA ALA A 5 -5.69 -11.27 14.80
C ALA A 5 -4.58 -12.29 15.18
N SER A 6 -4.76 -13.58 14.85
CA SER A 6 -3.70 -14.58 15.08
C SER A 6 -2.48 -14.36 14.20
N ILE A 7 -2.67 -13.92 12.94
CA ILE A 7 -1.54 -13.58 12.04
C ILE A 7 -0.79 -12.37 12.59
N ARG A 8 -1.49 -11.34 13.08
CA ARG A 8 -0.87 -10.18 13.74
C ARG A 8 0.00 -10.60 14.92
N LYS A 9 -0.50 -11.50 15.76
CA LYS A 9 0.25 -12.06 16.90
C LYS A 9 1.49 -12.81 16.42
N ALA A 10 1.36 -13.68 15.41
CA ALA A 10 2.48 -14.41 14.82
C ALA A 10 3.55 -13.46 14.25
N ILE A 11 3.17 -12.36 13.60
CA ILE A 11 4.10 -11.33 13.14
C ILE A 11 4.89 -10.74 14.32
N MET A 12 4.22 -10.41 15.43
CA MET A 12 4.86 -9.81 16.60
C MET A 12 5.80 -10.77 17.35
N GLU A 13 5.50 -12.07 17.33
CA GLU A 13 6.28 -13.13 18.00
C GLU A 13 7.44 -13.65 17.16
N ASP A 14 7.49 -13.27 15.88
CA ASP A 14 8.57 -13.65 14.98
C ASP A 14 9.94 -13.17 15.49
N PRO A 15 10.98 -14.01 15.50
CA PRO A 15 12.34 -13.63 15.90
C PRO A 15 12.86 -12.36 15.22
N ASN A 16 12.53 -12.16 13.94
CA ASN A 16 12.98 -10.99 13.16
C ASN A 16 12.23 -9.70 13.54
N ASN A 17 11.18 -9.78 14.37
CA ASN A 17 10.36 -8.65 14.79
C ASN A 17 10.42 -8.37 16.30
N LEU A 18 11.07 -9.24 17.09
CA LEU A 18 11.11 -9.10 18.56
C LEU A 18 11.64 -7.76 19.03
N GLU A 19 12.60 -7.15 18.32
CA GLU A 19 13.10 -5.82 18.69
C GLU A 19 12.05 -4.72 18.55
N PHE A 20 11.16 -4.81 17.55
CA PHE A 20 10.05 -3.87 17.40
C PHE A 20 9.00 -4.09 18.49
N THR A 21 8.65 -5.35 18.76
CA THR A 21 7.72 -5.70 19.84
C THR A 21 8.24 -5.21 21.20
N LYS A 22 9.54 -5.36 21.48
CA LYS A 22 10.19 -4.85 22.71
C LYS A 22 10.12 -3.32 22.83
N LYS A 23 10.07 -2.59 21.71
CA LYS A 23 9.86 -1.13 21.67
C LYS A 23 8.38 -0.73 21.82
N GLY A 24 7.48 -1.69 21.98
CA GLY A 24 6.04 -1.46 22.03
C GLY A 24 5.42 -1.17 20.66
N TRP A 25 6.12 -1.47 19.57
CA TRP A 25 5.63 -1.23 18.22
C TRP A 25 4.80 -2.39 17.69
N ASN A 26 3.62 -2.06 17.19
CA ASN A 26 2.74 -2.98 16.48
C ASN A 26 3.02 -2.96 14.98
N PRO A 27 2.79 -4.07 14.24
CA PRO A 27 2.87 -4.09 12.79
C PRO A 27 1.74 -3.22 12.20
N ILE A 28 2.09 -2.33 11.27
CA ILE A 28 1.17 -1.37 10.67
C ILE A 28 0.59 -1.95 9.37
N PHE A 29 -0.65 -2.42 9.45
CA PHE A 29 -1.44 -2.86 8.31
C PHE A 29 -2.95 -2.79 8.63
N MET A 30 -3.76 -2.67 7.58
CA MET A 30 -5.23 -2.78 7.63
C MET A 30 -5.64 -3.99 6.81
N ALA A 31 -6.43 -4.89 7.40
CA ALA A 31 -6.96 -6.06 6.71
C ALA A 31 -8.32 -6.43 7.30
N ASN A 32 -9.26 -6.76 6.44
CA ASN A 32 -10.61 -7.15 6.81
C ASN A 32 -11.14 -8.19 5.81
N PRO A 33 -11.85 -9.26 6.22
CA PRO A 33 -12.30 -10.28 5.28
C PRO A 33 -13.23 -9.78 4.15
N GLN A 34 -13.85 -8.62 4.35
CA GLN A 34 -14.73 -7.93 3.42
C GLN A 34 -13.97 -6.87 2.57
N SER A 35 -12.64 -6.83 2.68
CA SER A 35 -11.83 -5.93 1.85
C SER A 35 -11.93 -6.30 0.38
N LYS A 36 -12.20 -5.28 -0.44
CA LYS A 36 -12.32 -5.36 -1.90
C LYS A 36 -11.20 -4.62 -2.63
N LEU A 37 -10.67 -3.57 -2.02
CA LEU A 37 -9.55 -2.80 -2.55
C LEU A 37 -8.34 -3.00 -1.64
N LEU A 38 -7.24 -3.51 -2.20
CA LEU A 38 -5.98 -3.69 -1.48
C LEU A 38 -4.97 -2.62 -1.91
N ILE A 39 -4.36 -1.94 -0.94
CA ILE A 39 -3.31 -0.94 -1.19
C ILE A 39 -1.97 -1.47 -0.71
N ILE A 40 -0.98 -1.49 -1.61
CA ILE A 40 0.38 -1.94 -1.32
C ILE A 40 1.35 -0.79 -1.52
N GLY A 41 1.99 -0.37 -0.42
CA GLY A 41 3.04 0.64 -0.40
C GLY A 41 4.39 0.06 0.03
N GLN A 42 5.33 0.95 0.35
CA GLN A 42 6.68 0.56 0.75
C GLN A 42 6.75 0.04 2.19
N ALA A 43 6.71 0.94 3.17
CA ALA A 43 6.79 0.66 4.61
C ALA A 43 6.29 1.91 5.36
N PRO A 44 5.85 1.80 6.63
CA PRO A 44 5.52 2.97 7.43
C PRO A 44 6.80 3.77 7.76
N GLY A 45 6.67 5.10 7.77
CA GLY A 45 7.70 5.97 8.35
C GLY A 45 7.61 6.02 9.88
N ILE A 46 8.58 6.64 10.55
CA ILE A 46 8.61 6.70 12.03
C ILE A 46 7.34 7.30 12.64
N LYS A 47 6.82 8.40 12.07
CA LYS A 47 5.57 9.04 12.57
C LYS A 47 4.35 8.13 12.42
N THR A 48 4.30 7.34 11.34
CA THR A 48 3.24 6.36 11.09
C THR A 48 3.33 5.22 12.11
N GLN A 49 4.55 4.75 12.38
CA GLN A 49 4.81 3.71 13.38
C GLN A 49 4.41 4.16 14.79
N GLU A 50 4.78 5.37 15.19
CA GLU A 50 4.43 5.94 16.50
C GLU A 50 2.92 6.14 16.66
N LYS A 51 2.23 6.59 15.61
CA LYS A 51 0.77 6.77 15.62
C LYS A 51 -0.02 5.49 15.43
N SER A 52 0.64 4.40 15.06
CA SER A 52 0.01 3.12 14.70
C SER A 52 -1.07 3.22 13.59
N GLN A 53 -0.95 4.19 12.67
CA GLN A 53 -1.98 4.43 11.66
C GLN A 53 -1.41 4.88 10.31
N SER A 54 -1.63 4.06 9.28
CA SER A 54 -1.24 4.33 7.88
C SER A 54 -2.04 5.49 7.29
N PHE A 55 -1.42 6.26 6.39
CA PHE A 55 -2.07 7.31 5.57
C PHE A 55 -2.80 8.43 6.35
N MET A 56 -2.42 8.66 7.61
CA MET A 56 -2.83 9.82 8.40
C MET A 56 -1.88 11.01 8.24
N ASP A 57 -1.58 11.35 6.99
CA ASP A 57 -0.72 12.45 6.61
C ASP A 57 -1.16 13.08 5.27
N LYS A 58 -0.42 14.10 4.79
CA LYS A 58 -0.72 14.77 3.53
C LYS A 58 -0.70 13.81 2.33
N SER A 59 0.14 12.78 2.36
CA SER A 59 0.21 11.77 1.29
C SER A 59 -1.07 10.93 1.28
N GLY A 60 -1.58 10.56 2.45
CA GLY A 60 -2.86 9.87 2.58
C GLY A 60 -4.05 10.71 2.16
N ASN A 61 -4.07 12.02 2.45
CA ASN A 61 -5.12 12.91 1.97
C ASN A 61 -5.17 12.94 0.43
N LYS A 62 -3.99 13.08 -0.21
CA LYS A 62 -3.90 13.09 -1.67
C LYS A 62 -4.25 11.72 -2.27
N LEU A 63 -3.91 10.62 -1.59
CA LEU A 63 -4.35 9.29 -2.01
C LEU A 63 -5.89 9.19 -1.99
N ARG A 64 -6.54 9.61 -0.91
CA ARG A 64 -8.01 9.57 -0.82
C ARG A 64 -8.69 10.42 -1.90
N GLU A 65 -8.12 11.57 -2.22
CA GLU A 65 -8.54 12.40 -3.36
C GLU A 65 -8.45 11.63 -4.69
N TRP A 66 -7.31 10.99 -4.97
CA TRP A 66 -7.14 10.18 -6.18
C TRP A 66 -8.08 8.97 -6.25
N LEU A 67 -8.42 8.38 -5.09
CA LEU A 67 -9.38 7.29 -5.03
C LEU A 67 -10.83 7.77 -5.14
N GLY A 68 -11.10 9.06 -4.93
CA GLY A 68 -12.45 9.62 -4.88
C GLY A 68 -13.24 9.13 -3.67
N VAL A 69 -12.57 8.86 -2.54
CA VAL A 69 -13.20 8.33 -1.32
C VAL A 69 -13.04 9.28 -0.14
N THR A 70 -14.03 9.25 0.77
CA THR A 70 -13.94 9.99 2.04
C THR A 70 -13.01 9.29 3.03
N GLU A 71 -12.62 10.01 4.08
CA GLU A 71 -11.86 9.43 5.19
C GLU A 71 -12.60 8.28 5.88
N ASP A 72 -13.92 8.44 6.08
CA ASP A 72 -14.76 7.41 6.68
C ASP A 72 -14.80 6.13 5.84
N ILE A 73 -14.94 6.26 4.51
CA ILE A 73 -14.89 5.09 3.62
C ILE A 73 -13.51 4.44 3.67
N PHE A 74 -12.45 5.23 3.71
CA PHE A 74 -11.09 4.71 3.77
C PHE A 74 -10.81 3.89 5.03
N TYR A 75 -11.21 4.37 6.21
CA TYR A 75 -10.85 3.74 7.48
C TYR A 75 -11.94 2.83 8.07
N ASN A 76 -13.22 3.14 7.85
CA ASN A 76 -14.33 2.52 8.59
C ASN A 76 -15.23 1.62 7.74
N SER A 77 -15.13 1.67 6.40
CA SER A 77 -15.99 0.83 5.54
C SER A 77 -15.73 -0.67 5.66
N GLY A 78 -14.53 -1.07 6.12
CA GLY A 78 -14.05 -2.46 6.06
C GLY A 78 -13.69 -2.94 4.65
N LYS A 79 -13.95 -2.15 3.61
CA LYS A 79 -13.74 -2.52 2.20
C LYS A 79 -12.33 -2.22 1.68
N ILE A 80 -11.52 -1.46 2.41
CA ILE A 80 -10.16 -1.09 2.02
C ILE A 80 -9.14 -1.75 2.96
N ALA A 81 -8.18 -2.46 2.38
CA ALA A 81 -7.02 -3.03 3.05
C ALA A 81 -5.73 -2.28 2.68
N VAL A 82 -4.76 -2.28 3.58
CA VAL A 82 -3.44 -1.66 3.40
C VAL A 82 -2.37 -2.63 3.89
N LEU A 83 -1.58 -3.18 2.97
CA LEU A 83 -0.46 -4.07 3.26
C LEU A 83 0.84 -3.49 2.67
N PRO A 84 1.60 -2.67 3.43
CA PRO A 84 2.94 -2.24 3.01
C PRO A 84 3.87 -3.45 2.88
N LEU A 85 4.89 -3.39 2.02
CA LEU A 85 5.87 -4.49 1.88
C LEU A 85 6.64 -4.81 3.17
N ASP A 86 6.73 -3.86 4.11
CA ASP A 86 7.16 -4.09 5.48
C ASP A 86 6.20 -3.39 6.44
N PHE A 87 5.71 -4.10 7.47
CA PHE A 87 4.75 -3.54 8.42
C PHE A 87 5.41 -2.71 9.53
N TYR A 88 6.74 -2.65 9.57
CA TYR A 88 7.48 -1.89 10.56
C TYR A 88 8.29 -0.78 9.91
N PHE A 89 8.56 0.28 10.68
CA PHE A 89 9.52 1.30 10.25
C PHE A 89 10.92 0.67 10.17
N PRO A 90 11.54 0.57 8.98
CA PRO A 90 12.78 -0.18 8.79
C PRO A 90 14.02 0.55 9.30
N GLY A 91 13.87 1.80 9.74
CA GLY A 91 14.97 2.66 10.21
C GLY A 91 15.27 3.81 9.26
N LYS A 92 16.11 4.74 9.72
CA LYS A 92 16.50 5.94 8.97
C LYS A 92 17.78 5.69 8.18
N GLY A 93 17.72 5.86 6.86
CA GLY A 93 18.85 5.87 5.95
C GLY A 93 19.39 7.28 5.70
N LYS A 94 20.34 7.39 4.76
CA LYS A 94 21.02 8.66 4.44
C LYS A 94 20.10 9.71 3.79
N THR A 95 19.20 9.27 2.92
CA THR A 95 18.34 10.15 2.09
C THR A 95 16.85 10.04 2.42
N GLY A 96 16.50 9.24 3.43
CA GLY A 96 15.13 8.90 3.77
C GLY A 96 15.09 7.62 4.61
N ASP A 97 13.94 6.96 4.65
CA ASP A 97 13.80 5.70 5.37
C ASP A 97 14.47 4.55 4.60
N LEU A 98 14.90 3.52 5.33
CA LEU A 98 15.47 2.31 4.72
C LEU A 98 14.44 1.59 3.84
N PRO A 99 14.87 0.78 2.85
CA PRO A 99 13.96 -0.03 2.07
C PRO A 99 13.27 -1.10 2.94
N PRO A 100 12.10 -1.62 2.51
CA PRO A 100 11.41 -2.71 3.20
C PRO A 100 12.27 -3.98 3.21
N ARG A 101 12.18 -4.78 4.27
CA ARG A 101 12.89 -6.07 4.37
C ARG A 101 12.38 -7.03 3.28
N LYS A 102 13.31 -7.63 2.54
CA LYS A 102 12.99 -8.42 1.33
C LYS A 102 12.19 -9.69 1.60
N ASP A 103 12.40 -10.29 2.77
CA ASP A 103 11.77 -11.54 3.22
C ASP A 103 10.41 -11.32 3.90
N PHE A 104 10.08 -10.08 4.26
CA PHE A 104 8.88 -9.77 5.04
C PHE A 104 7.58 -10.00 4.25
N ALA A 105 7.40 -9.33 3.11
CA ALA A 105 6.19 -9.49 2.30
C ALA A 105 5.97 -10.94 1.81
N PRO A 106 6.97 -11.68 1.29
CA PRO A 106 6.81 -13.09 0.91
C PRO A 106 6.31 -13.98 2.05
N LYS A 107 6.68 -13.66 3.30
CA LYS A 107 6.27 -14.40 4.49
C LYS A 107 4.82 -14.11 4.89
N TRP A 108 4.43 -12.84 4.96
CA TRP A 108 3.18 -12.45 5.63
C TRP A 108 2.03 -12.07 4.69
N HIS A 109 2.30 -11.55 3.49
CA HIS A 109 1.25 -11.14 2.57
C HIS A 109 0.35 -12.30 2.14
N PRO A 110 0.86 -13.50 1.77
CA PRO A 110 0.00 -14.61 1.37
C PRO A 110 -0.99 -15.01 2.46
N MET A 111 -0.55 -15.02 3.73
CA MET A 111 -1.40 -15.38 4.87
C MET A 111 -2.55 -14.39 5.04
N LEU A 112 -2.29 -13.09 4.91
CA LEU A 112 -3.30 -12.03 5.04
C LEU A 112 -4.23 -11.95 3.83
N ILE A 113 -3.70 -12.04 2.61
CA ILE A 113 -4.48 -11.99 1.37
C ILE A 113 -5.44 -13.19 1.29
N ASN A 114 -5.02 -14.38 1.74
CA ASN A 114 -5.91 -15.54 1.85
C ASN A 114 -7.09 -15.34 2.81
N LYS A 115 -7.05 -14.31 3.67
CA LYS A 115 -8.17 -13.93 4.54
C LYS A 115 -9.07 -12.84 3.97
N MET A 116 -8.75 -12.33 2.78
CA MET A 116 -9.48 -11.27 2.08
C MET A 116 -9.90 -11.75 0.68
N PRO A 117 -10.77 -12.78 0.60
CA PRO A 117 -11.11 -13.41 -0.69
C PRO A 117 -11.93 -12.50 -1.62
N GLN A 118 -12.40 -11.35 -1.14
CA GLN A 118 -13.22 -10.41 -1.89
C GLN A 118 -12.41 -9.32 -2.60
N ILE A 119 -11.07 -9.38 -2.58
CA ILE A 119 -10.24 -8.39 -3.26
C ILE A 119 -10.51 -8.43 -4.77
N GLU A 120 -10.93 -7.30 -5.32
CA GLU A 120 -11.23 -7.09 -6.74
C GLU A 120 -10.11 -6.30 -7.44
N LEU A 121 -9.36 -5.46 -6.70
CA LEU A 121 -8.27 -4.65 -7.24
C LEU A 121 -7.14 -4.45 -6.21
N THR A 122 -5.89 -4.51 -6.68
CA THR A 122 -4.70 -4.18 -5.87
C THR A 122 -3.97 -2.95 -6.41
N LEU A 123 -3.86 -1.89 -5.62
CA LEU A 123 -3.08 -0.69 -5.94
C LEU A 123 -1.61 -0.87 -5.57
N LEU A 124 -0.71 -0.71 -6.55
CA LEU A 124 0.74 -0.82 -6.35
C LEU A 124 1.39 0.56 -6.32
N ILE A 125 1.56 1.11 -5.11
CA ILE A 125 2.04 2.48 -4.91
C ILE A 125 3.58 2.51 -4.80
N GLY A 126 4.21 3.12 -5.80
CA GLY A 126 5.65 3.34 -5.86
C GLY A 126 6.43 2.14 -6.40
N SER A 127 7.72 2.39 -6.68
CA SER A 127 8.57 1.44 -7.40
C SER A 127 8.85 0.14 -6.64
N TYR A 128 8.88 0.17 -5.30
CA TYR A 128 9.08 -1.04 -4.50
C TYR A 128 7.91 -2.02 -4.64
N ALA A 129 6.67 -1.54 -4.48
CA ALA A 129 5.46 -2.33 -4.63
C ALA A 129 5.34 -2.90 -6.06
N GLN A 130 5.58 -2.05 -7.06
CA GLN A 130 5.54 -2.45 -8.47
C GLN A 130 6.60 -3.51 -8.80
N LYS A 131 7.87 -3.32 -8.39
CA LYS A 131 8.93 -4.33 -8.62
C LYS A 131 8.59 -5.67 -7.98
N PHE A 132 8.04 -5.65 -6.76
CA PHE A 132 7.72 -6.88 -6.03
C PHE A 132 6.58 -7.67 -6.69
N TYR A 133 5.48 -7.00 -7.02
CA TYR A 133 4.27 -7.66 -7.53
C TYR A 133 4.28 -7.87 -9.05
N LEU A 134 4.80 -6.92 -9.83
CA LEU A 134 4.85 -7.04 -11.29
C LEU A 134 6.04 -7.88 -11.75
N LYS A 135 7.11 -8.00 -10.94
CA LYS A 135 8.32 -8.76 -11.27
C LYS A 135 8.83 -8.36 -12.67
N GLY A 136 9.05 -9.32 -13.56
CA GLY A 136 9.49 -9.09 -14.94
C GLY A 136 8.48 -8.38 -15.86
N ARG A 137 7.25 -8.10 -15.38
CA ARG A 137 6.23 -7.34 -16.14
C ARG A 137 6.33 -5.83 -15.98
N MET A 138 7.15 -5.34 -15.04
CA MET A 138 7.35 -3.89 -14.87
C MET A 138 7.97 -3.31 -16.16
N LYS A 139 7.53 -2.12 -16.57
CA LYS A 139 8.16 -1.40 -17.69
C LYS A 139 9.56 -0.90 -17.30
N GLN A 140 10.24 -0.19 -18.19
CA GLN A 140 11.63 0.22 -17.96
C GLN A 140 11.80 1.10 -16.71
N ASN A 141 10.75 1.86 -16.36
CA ASN A 141 10.74 2.71 -15.18
C ASN A 141 9.33 2.87 -14.57
N LEU A 142 9.27 3.56 -13.41
CA LEU A 142 8.03 3.86 -12.69
C LEU A 142 7.02 4.59 -13.58
N THR A 143 7.46 5.61 -14.32
CA THR A 143 6.58 6.45 -15.14
C THR A 143 5.90 5.63 -16.22
N GLU A 144 6.67 4.86 -17.00
CA GLU A 144 6.12 3.99 -18.05
C GLU A 144 5.20 2.92 -17.47
N THR A 145 5.53 2.38 -16.30
CA THR A 145 4.69 1.38 -15.62
C THR A 145 3.33 1.98 -15.24
N VAL A 146 3.32 3.19 -14.70
CA VAL A 146 2.06 3.91 -14.36
C VAL A 146 1.28 4.27 -15.62
N LYS A 147 1.95 4.72 -16.70
CA LYS A 147 1.29 5.04 -17.97
C LYS A 147 0.65 3.82 -18.64
N ALA A 148 1.24 2.65 -18.47
CA ALA A 148 0.74 1.38 -18.99
C ALA A 148 -0.25 0.67 -18.02
N TYR A 149 -0.94 1.40 -17.14
CA TYR A 149 -1.76 0.81 -16.08
C TYR A 149 -2.80 -0.20 -16.60
N GLN A 150 -3.34 0.02 -17.81
CA GLN A 150 -4.34 -0.87 -18.41
C GLN A 150 -3.82 -2.30 -18.62
N GLU A 151 -2.53 -2.48 -18.85
CA GLU A 151 -1.92 -3.81 -19.06
C GLU A 151 -1.91 -4.68 -17.79
N TYR A 152 -2.13 -4.08 -16.63
CA TYR A 152 -2.11 -4.78 -15.34
C TYR A 152 -3.51 -4.98 -14.75
N LEU A 153 -4.54 -4.39 -15.35
CA LEU A 153 -5.93 -4.61 -14.95
C LEU A 153 -6.41 -6.02 -15.35
N PRO A 154 -7.39 -6.59 -14.62
CA PRO A 154 -8.05 -6.04 -13.43
C PRO A 154 -7.26 -6.24 -12.13
N GLU A 155 -6.17 -7.01 -12.16
CA GLU A 155 -5.46 -7.47 -10.95
C GLU A 155 -4.76 -6.31 -10.21
N TYR A 156 -4.04 -5.46 -10.95
CA TYR A 156 -3.24 -4.37 -10.38
C TYR A 156 -3.51 -3.02 -11.04
N PHE A 157 -3.38 -1.97 -10.24
CA PHE A 157 -3.28 -0.59 -10.70
C PHE A 157 -1.98 0.04 -10.17
N PRO A 158 -0.94 0.22 -11.00
CA PRO A 158 0.30 0.87 -10.58
C PRO A 158 0.11 2.38 -10.42
N LEU A 159 0.58 2.92 -9.29
CA LEU A 159 0.55 4.35 -8.99
C LEU A 159 1.94 4.87 -8.58
N VAL A 160 2.18 6.14 -8.90
CA VAL A 160 3.23 6.95 -8.27
C VAL A 160 2.88 7.19 -6.79
N HIS A 161 3.88 7.43 -5.94
CA HIS A 161 3.62 7.78 -4.54
C HIS A 161 2.97 9.18 -4.43
N PRO A 162 1.90 9.36 -3.62
CA PRO A 162 1.18 10.64 -3.46
C PRO A 162 1.95 11.67 -2.59
N SER A 163 3.28 11.56 -2.51
CA SER A 163 4.09 12.44 -1.67
C SER A 163 4.26 13.81 -2.32
N PRO A 164 4.22 14.92 -1.56
CA PRO A 164 4.54 16.25 -2.09
C PRO A 164 5.96 16.33 -2.68
N LEU A 165 6.86 15.42 -2.30
CA LEU A 165 8.20 15.33 -2.88
C LEU A 165 8.19 14.98 -4.38
N ASN A 166 7.08 14.42 -4.90
CA ASN A 166 6.92 14.09 -6.32
C ASN A 166 6.39 15.25 -7.17
N ILE A 167 6.36 16.50 -6.66
CA ILE A 167 5.86 17.66 -7.40
C ILE A 167 6.51 17.85 -8.78
N ARG A 168 7.81 17.59 -8.91
CA ARG A 168 8.52 17.68 -10.20
C ARG A 168 8.06 16.60 -11.18
N TRP A 169 7.69 15.42 -10.68
CA TRP A 169 7.16 14.33 -11.50
C TRP A 169 5.75 14.68 -11.98
N PHE A 170 4.87 15.18 -11.11
CA PHE A 170 3.51 15.57 -11.49
C PHE A 170 3.51 16.65 -12.57
N LYS A 171 4.35 17.69 -12.42
CA LYS A 171 4.50 18.76 -13.43
C LYS A 171 4.97 18.25 -14.81
N LYS A 172 5.71 17.13 -14.85
CA LYS A 172 6.19 16.53 -16.09
C LYS A 172 5.24 15.49 -16.68
N ASN A 173 4.25 15.04 -15.90
CA ASN A 173 3.29 14.01 -16.30
C ASN A 173 1.86 14.45 -15.91
N PRO A 174 1.38 15.61 -16.39
CA PRO A 174 0.05 16.13 -16.06
C PRO A 174 -1.08 15.14 -16.39
N GLU A 175 -0.89 14.31 -17.42
CA GLU A 175 -1.81 13.26 -17.84
C GLU A 175 -2.12 12.24 -16.74
N PHE A 176 -1.25 12.12 -15.73
CA PHE A 176 -1.53 11.26 -14.58
C PHE A 176 -2.80 11.72 -13.85
N GLU A 177 -2.91 13.00 -13.50
CA GLU A 177 -4.09 13.52 -12.80
C GLU A 177 -5.25 13.79 -13.76
N GLU A 178 -4.98 14.13 -15.01
CA GLU A 178 -6.03 14.47 -15.99
C GLU A 178 -6.72 13.25 -16.62
N ILE A 179 -6.01 12.12 -16.74
CA ILE A 179 -6.50 10.93 -17.46
C ILE A 179 -6.50 9.70 -16.57
N ILE A 180 -5.39 9.40 -15.88
CA ILE A 180 -5.23 8.14 -15.14
C ILE A 180 -6.06 8.16 -13.85
N VAL A 181 -6.02 9.26 -13.10
CA VAL A 181 -6.79 9.39 -11.84
C VAL A 181 -8.32 9.29 -12.07
N PRO A 182 -8.95 9.93 -13.07
CA PRO A 182 -10.37 9.73 -13.35
C PRO A 182 -10.75 8.27 -13.65
N GLN A 183 -9.87 7.52 -14.34
CA GLN A 183 -10.08 6.10 -14.60
C GLN A 183 -9.97 5.27 -13.31
N LEU A 184 -8.99 5.58 -12.45
CA LEU A 184 -8.89 4.99 -11.12
C LEU A 184 -10.17 5.23 -10.31
N GLN A 185 -10.67 6.47 -10.27
CA GLN A 185 -11.88 6.82 -9.53
C GLN A 185 -13.11 6.05 -10.04
N SER A 186 -13.25 5.88 -11.36
CA SER A 186 -14.33 5.10 -11.96
C SER A 186 -14.31 3.64 -11.50
N ILE A 187 -13.14 2.99 -11.53
CA ILE A 187 -12.97 1.59 -11.09
C ILE A 187 -13.17 1.47 -9.57
N VAL A 188 -12.59 2.37 -8.78
CA VAL A 188 -12.75 2.36 -7.31
C VAL A 188 -14.23 2.54 -6.94
N LYS A 189 -14.95 3.41 -7.66
CA LYS A 189 -16.38 3.61 -7.46
C LYS A 189 -17.18 2.33 -7.72
N SER A 190 -16.92 1.60 -8.81
CA SER A 190 -17.64 0.36 -9.11
C SER A 190 -17.35 -0.79 -8.13
N ILE A 191 -16.23 -0.74 -7.40
CA ILE A 191 -15.85 -1.75 -6.40
C ILE A 191 -16.46 -1.42 -5.03
N LEU A 192 -16.40 -0.15 -4.63
CA LEU A 192 -16.74 0.27 -3.27
C LEU A 192 -18.21 0.67 -3.07
N TYR A 193 -18.93 1.01 -4.14
CA TYR A 193 -20.33 1.47 -4.10
C TYR A 193 -21.21 0.59 -4.98
#